data_AF-A0A2D8NHX0-F1
#
_entry.id   AF-A0A2D8NHX0-F1
#
_cell.length_a   1.000
_cell.length_b   1.000
_cell.length_c   1.000
_cell.angle_alpha   90.00
_cell.angle_beta   90.00
_cell.angle_gamma   90.00
#
_symmetry.space_group_name_H-M   'P 1'
#
loop_
_entity.id
_entity.type
_entity.pdbx_description
1 polymer ?
#
loop_
_entity_poly.entity_id
_entity_poly.type
_entity_poly.pdbx_seq_one_letter_code
_entity_poly.pdbx_strand_id
1 'polypeptide(L)'
;MQPSAMNCYNIVQLCLQGLISLVLILSVTGTVNVSALVTAIGLSQGLAVIEVWSAARGNTGSTFVPSLIQVGARIAVSVLLFLFLPLGPQWMIVILGVAWVGADTLRYLYYLEKANPLLAWARYSGFIVLYPMGMALENMIVWRLMQHYLNEPLWFFLPFLSIYLVFAVQMYLYMRAGRQTRKIAQKHSQPIELLIFWSPNLPSTCHSGR
;
A
#
# COMPACT_ATOMS: atom_id res chain seq x y z
N MET A 1 -15.94 -4.69 -14.89
CA MET A 1 -16.09 -3.27 -15.32
C MET A 1 -15.34 -3.08 -16.63
N GLN A 2 -15.88 -2.27 -17.55
CA GLN A 2 -15.16 -1.91 -18.80
C GLN A 2 -13.86 -1.13 -18.48
N PRO A 3 -12.81 -1.22 -19.31
CA PRO A 3 -11.51 -0.58 -19.06
C PRO A 3 -11.60 0.94 -18.79
N SER A 4 -12.52 1.62 -19.46
CA SER A 4 -12.78 3.06 -19.33
C SER A 4 -13.31 3.46 -17.94
N ALA A 5 -14.23 2.67 -17.38
CA ALA A 5 -14.81 2.92 -16.06
C ALA A 5 -13.77 2.78 -14.94
N MET A 6 -12.81 1.87 -15.09
CA MET A 6 -11.75 1.65 -14.11
C MET A 6 -10.72 2.78 -14.11
N ASN A 7 -10.42 3.36 -15.28
CA ASN A 7 -9.58 4.56 -15.36
C ASN A 7 -10.27 5.79 -14.76
N CYS A 8 -11.55 5.99 -15.03
CA CYS A 8 -12.31 7.09 -14.43
C CYS A 8 -12.30 7.01 -12.89
N TYR A 9 -12.53 5.82 -12.33
CA TYR A 9 -12.45 5.58 -10.88
C TYR A 9 -11.06 5.92 -10.31
N ASN A 10 -9.99 5.45 -10.95
CA ASN A 10 -8.62 5.71 -10.49
C ASN A 10 -8.28 7.21 -10.52
N ILE A 11 -8.77 7.95 -11.53
CA ILE A 11 -8.60 9.41 -11.62
C ILE A 11 -9.35 10.11 -10.49
N VAL A 12 -10.63 9.75 -10.25
CA VAL A 12 -11.43 10.32 -9.17
C VAL A 12 -10.77 10.09 -7.81
N GLN A 13 -10.28 8.87 -7.57
CA GLN A 13 -9.54 8.55 -6.34
C GLN A 13 -8.22 9.31 -6.22
N LEU A 14 -7.48 9.47 -7.31
CA LEU A 14 -6.25 10.26 -7.30
C LEU A 14 -6.52 11.74 -6.99
N CYS A 15 -7.58 12.31 -7.56
CA CYS A 15 -8.01 13.68 -7.26
C CYS A 15 -8.40 13.83 -5.78
N LEU A 16 -9.16 12.88 -5.24
CA LEU A 16 -9.52 12.87 -3.83
C LEU A 16 -8.29 12.74 -2.94
N GLN A 17 -7.31 11.94 -3.34
CA GLN A 17 -6.05 11.80 -2.63
C GLN A 17 -5.23 13.09 -2.64
N GLY A 18 -5.26 13.83 -3.75
CA GLY A 18 -4.71 15.19 -3.84
C GLY A 18 -5.39 16.16 -2.88
N LEU A 19 -6.72 16.11 -2.76
CA LEU A 19 -7.47 16.93 -1.79
C LEU A 19 -7.12 16.57 -0.34
N ILE A 20 -7.00 15.28 0.01
CA ILE A 20 -6.57 14.88 1.35
C ILE A 20 -5.13 15.34 1.62
N SER A 21 -4.24 15.28 0.62
CA SER A 21 -2.87 15.79 0.73
C SER A 21 -2.86 17.29 1.05
N LEU A 22 -3.74 18.06 0.41
CA LEU A 22 -3.91 19.48 0.70
C LEU A 22 -4.41 19.71 2.14
N VAL A 23 -5.47 18.99 2.57
CA VAL A 23 -5.99 19.08 3.94
C VAL A 23 -4.94 18.68 4.97
N LEU A 24 -4.09 17.70 4.66
CA LEU A 24 -2.96 17.29 5.50
C LEU A 24 -1.93 18.42 5.65
N ILE A 25 -1.53 19.06 4.54
CA ILE A 25 -0.61 20.20 4.58
C ILE A 25 -1.20 21.34 5.40
N LEU A 26 -2.48 21.65 5.19
CA LEU A 26 -3.20 22.69 5.94
C LEU A 26 -3.34 22.34 7.43
N SER A 27 -3.43 21.06 7.77
CA SER A 27 -3.43 20.60 9.17
C SER A 27 -2.05 20.72 9.81
N VAL A 28 -0.97 20.46 9.07
CA VAL A 28 0.42 20.63 9.53
C VAL A 28 0.75 22.11 9.76
N THR A 29 0.24 23.01 8.91
CA THR A 29 0.43 24.46 9.06
C THR A 29 -0.45 25.08 10.15
N GLY A 30 -1.29 24.29 10.83
CA GLY A 30 -2.19 24.75 11.88
C GLY A 30 -3.40 25.53 11.39
N THR A 31 -3.64 25.58 10.07
CA THR A 31 -4.76 26.32 9.48
C THR A 31 -6.08 25.55 9.57
N VAL A 32 -6.01 24.22 9.60
CA VAL A 32 -7.18 23.32 9.64
C VAL A 32 -7.04 22.35 10.80
N ASN A 33 -8.15 22.07 11.48
CA ASN A 33 -8.17 21.10 12.59
C ASN A 33 -7.94 19.67 12.07
N VAL A 34 -7.27 18.85 12.88
CA VAL A 34 -7.05 17.41 12.61
C VAL A 34 -8.36 16.64 12.39
N SER A 35 -9.49 17.15 12.89
CA SER A 35 -10.82 16.59 12.62
C SER A 35 -11.18 16.58 11.15
N ALA A 36 -10.89 17.67 10.43
CA ALA A 36 -11.17 17.74 9.00
C ALA A 36 -10.31 16.74 8.21
N LEU A 37 -9.06 16.50 8.64
CA LEU A 37 -8.19 15.47 8.07
C LEU A 37 -8.80 14.07 8.25
N VAL A 38 -9.25 13.74 9.46
CA VAL A 38 -9.86 12.43 9.73
C VAL A 38 -11.19 12.25 8.98
N THR A 39 -12.01 13.29 8.88
CA THR A 39 -13.23 13.25 8.06
C THR A 39 -12.91 13.03 6.58
N ALA A 40 -11.94 13.76 6.02
CA ALA A 40 -11.54 13.62 4.63
C ALA A 40 -11.01 12.20 4.32
N ILE A 41 -10.22 11.64 5.24
CA ILE A 41 -9.75 10.26 5.16
C ILE A 41 -10.91 9.27 5.25
N GLY A 42 -11.85 9.45 6.20
CA GLY A 42 -13.01 8.57 6.34
C GLY A 42 -13.87 8.52 5.07
N LEU A 43 -14.07 9.67 4.41
CA LEU A 43 -14.80 9.75 3.15
C LEU A 43 -14.11 8.97 2.02
N SER A 44 -12.77 9.02 1.92
CA SER A 44 -12.06 8.24 0.90
C SER A 44 -12.11 6.73 1.14
N GLN A 45 -12.12 6.29 2.40
CA GLN A 45 -12.31 4.87 2.73
C GLN A 45 -13.69 4.37 2.28
N GLY A 46 -14.73 5.22 2.34
CA GLY A 46 -16.07 4.89 1.83
C GLY A 46 -16.06 4.54 0.33
N LEU A 47 -15.27 5.27 -0.48
CA LEU A 47 -15.11 4.96 -1.91
C LEU A 47 -14.25 3.71 -2.17
N ALA A 48 -13.38 3.33 -1.24
CA ALA A 48 -12.62 2.08 -1.32
C ALA A 48 -13.51 0.85 -1.13
N VAL A 49 -14.66 0.97 -0.44
CA VAL A 49 -15.66 -0.10 -0.34
C VAL A 49 -16.22 -0.49 -1.70
N ILE A 50 -16.37 0.49 -2.61
CA ILE A 50 -16.81 0.25 -3.99
C ILE A 50 -15.78 -0.62 -4.74
N GLU A 51 -14.48 -0.43 -4.47
CA GLU A 51 -13.39 -1.24 -5.04
C GLU A 51 -13.48 -2.69 -4.56
N VAL A 52 -13.72 -2.90 -3.26
CA VAL A 52 -13.94 -4.23 -2.67
C VAL A 52 -15.19 -4.90 -3.25
N TRP A 53 -16.28 -4.15 -3.40
CA TRP A 53 -17.51 -4.67 -4.02
C TRP A 53 -17.33 -5.02 -5.49
N SER A 54 -16.57 -4.21 -6.23
CA SER A 54 -16.24 -4.54 -7.61
C SER A 54 -15.33 -5.77 -7.71
N ALA A 55 -14.38 -5.93 -6.77
CA ALA A 55 -13.53 -7.12 -6.67
C ALA A 55 -14.33 -8.37 -6.28
N ALA A 56 -15.43 -8.24 -5.54
CA ALA A 56 -16.35 -9.33 -5.24
C ALA A 56 -17.13 -9.82 -6.48
N ARG A 57 -17.48 -8.89 -7.40
CA ARG A 57 -18.23 -9.18 -8.63
C ARG A 57 -17.35 -9.63 -9.80
N GLY A 58 -16.09 -9.23 -9.82
CA GLY A 58 -15.09 -9.71 -10.79
C GLY A 58 -14.47 -11.01 -10.29
N ASN A 59 -14.59 -12.09 -11.06
CA ASN A 59 -14.13 -13.45 -10.72
C ASN A 59 -12.58 -13.56 -10.61
N THR A 60 -11.97 -12.88 -9.65
CA THR A 60 -10.56 -13.00 -9.26
C THR A 60 -10.49 -13.09 -7.74
N GLY A 61 -10.87 -14.24 -7.19
CA GLY A 61 -10.86 -14.49 -5.74
C GLY A 61 -9.51 -14.24 -5.04
N SER A 62 -8.41 -14.20 -5.80
CA SER A 62 -7.06 -13.92 -5.26
C SER A 62 -6.85 -12.49 -4.77
N THR A 63 -7.65 -11.52 -5.21
CA THR A 63 -7.50 -10.10 -4.81
C THR A 63 -8.59 -9.60 -3.87
N PHE A 64 -9.72 -10.32 -3.74
CA PHE A 64 -10.84 -9.91 -2.90
C PHE A 64 -10.52 -9.92 -1.40
N VAL A 65 -10.06 -11.06 -0.86
CA VAL A 65 -9.80 -11.22 0.58
C VAL A 65 -8.74 -10.23 1.10
N PRO A 66 -7.59 -10.04 0.42
CA PRO A 66 -6.62 -9.04 0.86
C PRO A 66 -7.17 -7.61 0.83
N SER A 67 -7.97 -7.27 -0.19
CA SER A 67 -8.57 -5.93 -0.32
C SER A 67 -9.62 -5.68 0.75
N LEU A 68 -10.46 -6.68 1.06
CA LEU A 68 -11.47 -6.61 2.11
C LEU A 68 -10.83 -6.39 3.48
N ILE A 69 -9.80 -7.16 3.82
CA ILE A 69 -9.10 -7.05 5.11
C ILE A 69 -8.39 -5.69 5.20
N GLN A 70 -7.73 -5.25 4.12
CA GLN A 70 -7.01 -3.97 4.11
C GLN A 70 -7.95 -2.76 4.24
N VAL A 71 -9.06 -2.75 3.50
CA VAL A 71 -10.04 -1.65 3.57
C VAL A 71 -10.82 -1.71 4.89
N GLY A 72 -11.22 -2.90 5.33
CA GLY A 72 -11.94 -3.09 6.60
C GLY A 72 -11.15 -2.61 7.81
N ALA A 73 -9.85 -2.91 7.87
CA ALA A 73 -8.98 -2.43 8.94
C ALA A 73 -8.86 -0.90 8.95
N ARG A 74 -8.68 -0.27 7.78
CA ARG A 74 -8.60 1.19 7.66
C ARG A 74 -9.90 1.88 8.04
N ILE A 75 -11.05 1.30 7.70
CA ILE A 75 -12.36 1.79 8.14
C ILE A 75 -12.47 1.70 9.66
N ALA A 76 -12.10 0.56 10.26
CA ALA A 76 -12.13 0.39 11.72
C ALA A 76 -11.26 1.44 12.43
N VAL A 77 -10.05 1.67 11.96
CA VAL A 77 -9.16 2.72 12.50
C VAL A 77 -9.74 4.12 12.25
N SER A 78 -10.31 4.39 11.08
CA SER A 78 -10.88 5.72 10.77
C SER A 78 -12.09 6.04 11.66
N VAL A 79 -12.95 5.04 11.92
CA VAL A 79 -14.08 5.16 12.85
C VAL A 79 -13.57 5.39 14.27
N LEU A 80 -12.58 4.63 14.71
CA LEU A 80 -11.97 4.82 16.03
C LEU A 80 -11.38 6.24 16.18
N LEU A 81 -10.63 6.70 15.18
CA LEU A 81 -10.08 8.05 15.14
C LEU A 81 -11.18 9.11 15.15
N PHE A 82 -12.29 8.90 14.46
CA PHE A 82 -13.40 9.85 14.44
C PHE A 82 -14.12 9.93 15.80
N LEU A 83 -14.38 8.79 16.45
CA LEU A 83 -15.07 8.72 17.74
C LEU A 83 -14.21 9.24 18.90
N PHE A 84 -12.90 8.99 18.86
CA PHE A 84 -11.97 9.32 19.95
C PHE A 84 -10.93 10.37 19.56
N LEU A 85 -11.23 11.14 18.50
CA LEU A 85 -10.38 12.18 17.95
C LEU A 85 -9.82 13.19 18.97
N PRO A 86 -10.57 13.64 20.00
CA PRO A 86 -10.08 14.65 20.92
C PRO A 86 -8.92 14.17 21.80
N LEU A 87 -8.59 12.88 21.79
CA LEU A 87 -7.75 12.24 22.81
C LEU A 87 -6.55 11.48 22.25
N GLY A 88 -6.52 11.30 20.92
CA GLY A 88 -5.34 10.79 20.24
C GLY A 88 -4.23 11.85 20.17
N PRO A 89 -2.95 11.48 20.30
CA PRO A 89 -1.85 12.40 20.04
C PRO A 89 -1.92 12.90 18.60
N GLN A 90 -2.28 14.18 18.42
CA GLN A 90 -2.55 14.79 17.12
C GLN A 90 -1.41 14.60 16.12
N TRP A 91 -0.17 14.66 16.59
CA TRP A 91 1.02 14.43 15.76
C TRP A 91 1.08 13.00 15.19
N MET A 92 0.64 11.97 15.92
CA MET A 92 0.60 10.59 15.40
C MET A 92 -0.45 10.45 14.30
N ILE A 93 -1.59 11.12 14.45
CA ILE A 93 -2.67 11.14 13.45
C ILE A 93 -2.19 11.80 12.16
N VAL A 94 -1.43 12.90 12.26
CA VAL A 94 -0.83 13.57 11.12
C VAL A 94 0.19 12.68 10.41
N ILE A 95 1.10 12.03 11.15
CA ILE A 95 2.09 11.12 10.55
C ILE A 95 1.41 9.90 9.91
N LEU A 96 0.36 9.36 10.54
CA LEU A 96 -0.46 8.29 9.97
C LEU A 96 -1.12 8.75 8.66
N GLY A 97 -1.65 9.98 8.65
CA GLY A 97 -2.18 10.63 7.46
C GLY A 97 -1.16 10.71 6.33
N VAL A 98 0.09 11.13 6.61
CA VAL A 98 1.19 11.13 5.62
C VAL A 98 1.42 9.73 5.06
N ALA A 99 1.47 8.70 5.92
CA ALA A 99 1.73 7.33 5.50
C ALA A 99 0.61 6.79 4.60
N TRP A 100 -0.65 7.02 4.97
CA TRP A 100 -1.81 6.60 4.18
C TRP A 100 -1.88 7.33 2.84
N VAL A 101 -1.76 8.66 2.86
CA VAL A 101 -1.80 9.51 1.67
C VAL A 101 -0.70 9.13 0.67
N GLY A 102 0.53 8.95 1.15
CA GLY A 102 1.65 8.56 0.31
C GLY A 102 1.45 7.18 -0.32
N ALA A 103 0.99 6.20 0.48
CA ALA A 103 0.76 4.84 0.00
C ALA A 103 -0.35 4.77 -1.07
N ASP A 104 -1.46 5.49 -0.85
CA ASP A 104 -2.59 5.51 -1.79
C ASP A 104 -2.27 6.29 -3.07
N THR A 105 -1.53 7.40 -2.96
CA THR A 105 -1.06 8.15 -4.15
C THR A 105 -0.23 7.25 -5.07
N LEU A 106 0.75 6.53 -4.51
CA LEU A 106 1.59 5.60 -5.27
C LEU A 106 0.78 4.44 -5.89
N ARG A 107 -0.25 3.97 -5.19
CA ARG A 107 -1.13 2.89 -5.67
C ARG A 107 -1.96 3.34 -6.87
N TYR A 108 -2.67 4.47 -6.75
CA TYR A 108 -3.54 4.95 -7.82
C TYR A 108 -2.74 5.42 -9.04
N LEU A 109 -1.58 6.06 -8.83
CA LEU A 109 -0.68 6.43 -9.91
C LEU A 109 -0.20 5.18 -10.69
N TYR A 110 0.20 4.12 -9.98
CA TYR A 110 0.56 2.85 -10.61
C TYR A 110 -0.59 2.19 -11.38
N TYR A 111 -1.84 2.33 -10.91
CA TYR A 111 -2.99 1.76 -11.62
C TYR A 111 -3.36 2.50 -12.90
N LEU A 112 -3.04 3.80 -13.00
CA LEU A 112 -3.18 4.57 -14.24
C LEU A 112 -2.09 4.20 -15.26
N GLU A 113 -0.84 4.02 -14.81
CA GLU A 113 0.29 3.71 -15.69
C GLU A 113 1.03 2.43 -15.26
N LYS A 114 0.37 1.28 -15.42
CA LYS A 114 0.97 -0.02 -15.06
C LYS A 114 2.23 -0.37 -15.86
N ALA A 115 2.40 0.21 -17.05
CA ALA A 115 3.55 -0.03 -17.93
C ALA A 115 4.82 0.70 -17.47
N ASN A 116 4.71 1.69 -16.57
CA ASN A 116 5.84 2.50 -16.16
C ASN A 116 6.67 1.82 -15.06
N PRO A 117 7.94 1.42 -15.33
CA PRO A 117 8.76 0.70 -14.37
C PRO A 117 9.14 1.54 -13.15
N LEU A 118 9.19 2.87 -13.27
CA LEU A 118 9.48 3.79 -12.16
C LEU A 118 8.34 3.80 -11.15
N LEU A 119 7.08 3.84 -11.60
CA LEU A 119 5.91 3.79 -10.73
C LEU A 119 5.77 2.43 -10.04
N ALA A 120 6.06 1.35 -10.77
CA ALA A 120 6.17 0.03 -10.15
C ALA A 120 7.21 0.04 -9.02
N TRP A 121 8.42 0.54 -9.30
CA TRP A 121 9.48 0.61 -8.31
C TRP A 121 9.11 1.50 -7.11
N ALA A 122 8.51 2.66 -7.34
CA ALA A 122 8.09 3.60 -6.32
C ALA A 122 7.00 2.99 -5.43
N ARG A 123 5.99 2.33 -6.02
CA ARG A 123 4.97 1.58 -5.29
C ARG A 123 5.58 0.52 -4.38
N TYR A 124 6.46 -0.33 -4.90
CA TYR A 124 7.05 -1.41 -4.08
C TYR A 124 8.02 -0.89 -3.02
N SER A 125 8.77 0.17 -3.30
CA SER A 125 9.72 0.75 -2.33
C SER A 125 8.97 1.55 -1.25
N GLY A 126 7.97 2.34 -1.64
CA GLY A 126 7.06 3.01 -0.73
C GLY A 126 6.29 2.03 0.14
N PHE A 127 5.80 0.92 -0.43
CA PHE A 127 5.13 -0.12 0.35
C PHE A 127 6.04 -0.71 1.44
N ILE A 128 7.33 -0.91 1.18
CA ILE A 128 8.24 -1.47 2.20
C ILE A 128 8.41 -0.55 3.41
N VAL A 129 8.32 0.77 3.22
CA VAL A 129 8.56 1.75 4.29
C VAL A 129 7.25 2.26 4.91
N LEU A 130 6.32 2.71 4.07
CA LEU A 130 5.05 3.32 4.49
C LEU A 130 4.12 2.30 5.14
N TYR A 131 4.21 1.03 4.76
CA TYR A 131 3.32 0.00 5.28
C TYR A 131 3.63 -0.37 6.75
N PRO A 132 4.87 -0.75 7.14
CA PRO A 132 5.18 -0.95 8.56
C PRO A 132 4.97 0.30 9.41
N MET A 133 5.24 1.48 8.84
CA MET A 133 5.04 2.76 9.52
C MET A 133 3.57 3.03 9.83
N GLY A 134 2.69 2.88 8.83
CA GLY A 134 1.24 3.01 9.02
C GLY A 134 0.72 2.01 10.06
N MET A 135 1.06 0.73 9.91
CA MET A 135 0.69 -0.32 10.86
C MET A 135 1.11 0.00 12.30
N ALA A 136 2.36 0.41 12.51
CA ALA A 136 2.87 0.73 13.84
C ALA A 136 2.10 1.90 14.47
N LEU A 137 1.82 2.96 13.70
CA LEU A 137 1.08 4.12 14.18
C LEU A 137 -0.37 3.79 14.52
N GLU A 138 -1.05 2.99 13.71
CA GLU A 138 -2.41 2.53 14.00
C GLU A 138 -2.46 1.77 15.34
N ASN A 139 -1.54 0.84 15.54
CA ASN A 139 -1.44 0.06 16.79
C ASN A 139 -1.10 0.94 17.99
N MET A 140 -0.17 1.88 17.85
CA MET A 140 0.19 2.81 18.93
C MET A 140 -0.96 3.73 19.32
N ILE A 141 -1.76 4.21 18.36
CA ILE A 141 -2.92 5.05 18.63
C ILE A 141 -4.00 4.24 19.36
N VAL A 142 -4.32 3.04 18.86
CA VAL A 142 -5.30 2.14 19.52
C VAL A 142 -4.86 1.81 20.94
N TRP A 143 -3.59 1.47 21.14
CA TRP A 143 -3.04 1.17 22.46
C TRP A 143 -3.18 2.35 23.43
N ARG A 144 -2.86 3.57 23.00
CA ARG A 144 -3.00 4.78 23.84
C ARG A 144 -4.46 5.07 24.17
N LEU A 145 -5.37 4.89 23.21
CA LEU A 145 -6.81 5.04 23.45
C LEU A 145 -7.30 4.03 24.48
N MET A 146 -6.88 2.77 24.37
CA MET A 146 -7.21 1.73 25.34
C MET A 146 -6.72 2.05 26.76
N GLN A 147 -5.50 2.56 26.91
CA GLN A 147 -4.97 2.95 28.23
C GLN A 147 -5.79 4.09 28.88
N HIS A 148 -6.38 4.97 28.07
CA HIS A 148 -7.18 6.09 28.56
C HIS A 148 -8.63 5.69 28.86
N TYR A 149 -9.16 4.69 28.16
CA TYR A 149 -10.56 4.27 28.20
C TYR A 149 -10.71 2.79 28.56
N LEU A 150 -10.20 2.43 29.75
CA LEU A 150 -10.25 1.06 30.25
C LEU A 150 -11.68 0.54 30.48
N ASN A 151 -12.65 1.43 30.64
CA ASN A 151 -14.06 1.10 30.91
C ASN A 151 -14.94 1.01 29.66
N GLU A 152 -14.44 1.48 28.51
CA GLU A 152 -15.17 1.40 27.24
C GLU A 152 -14.88 0.08 26.54
N PRO A 153 -15.78 -0.44 25.68
CA PRO A 153 -15.59 -1.71 24.99
C PRO A 153 -14.56 -1.63 23.84
N LEU A 154 -13.46 -0.91 24.02
CA LEU A 154 -12.37 -0.78 23.06
C LEU A 154 -11.68 -2.11 22.75
N TRP A 155 -11.77 -3.08 23.66
CA TRP A 155 -11.31 -4.45 23.45
C TRP A 155 -11.99 -5.12 22.24
N PHE A 156 -13.17 -4.64 21.80
CA PHE A 156 -13.82 -5.12 20.57
C PHE A 156 -12.97 -4.89 19.31
N PHE A 157 -12.12 -3.86 19.28
CA PHE A 157 -11.28 -3.52 18.13
C PHE A 157 -9.96 -4.32 18.07
N LEU A 158 -9.54 -4.93 19.20
CA LEU A 158 -8.28 -5.68 19.28
C LEU A 158 -8.20 -6.89 18.35
N PRO A 159 -9.25 -7.74 18.22
CA PRO A 159 -9.24 -8.86 17.27
C PRO A 159 -9.11 -8.40 15.82
N PHE A 160 -9.81 -7.31 15.44
CA PHE A 160 -9.72 -6.74 14.09
C PHE A 160 -8.30 -6.27 13.79
N LEU A 161 -7.66 -5.59 14.73
CA LEU A 161 -6.30 -5.10 14.58
C LEU A 161 -5.27 -6.25 14.55
N SER A 162 -5.50 -7.30 15.35
CA SER A 162 -4.65 -8.48 15.41
C SER A 162 -4.71 -9.31 14.11
N ILE A 163 -5.93 -9.55 13.58
CA ILE A 163 -6.13 -10.23 12.29
C ILE A 163 -5.51 -9.40 11.17
N TYR A 164 -5.72 -8.09 11.19
CA TYR A 164 -5.11 -7.19 10.23
C TYR A 164 -3.58 -7.26 10.27
N LEU A 165 -2.97 -7.28 11.45
CA LEU A 165 -1.51 -7.37 11.63
C LEU A 165 -0.93 -8.66 11.00
N VAL A 166 -1.59 -9.80 11.21
CA VAL A 166 -1.15 -11.09 10.63
C VAL A 166 -1.20 -11.04 9.11
N PHE A 167 -2.33 -10.59 8.54
CA PHE A 167 -2.50 -10.48 7.09
C PHE A 167 -1.59 -9.41 6.48
N ALA A 168 -1.31 -8.35 7.23
CA ALA A 168 -0.40 -7.29 6.82
C ALA A 168 1.02 -7.80 6.67
N VAL A 169 1.51 -8.56 7.65
CA VAL A 169 2.83 -9.21 7.57
C VAL A 169 2.88 -10.16 6.38
N GLN A 170 1.83 -10.97 6.17
CA GLN A 170 1.76 -11.88 5.02
C GLN A 170 1.82 -11.13 3.69
N MET A 171 1.09 -10.02 3.54
CA MET A 171 1.08 -9.21 2.32
C MET A 171 2.43 -8.51 2.09
N TYR A 172 3.08 -8.05 3.15
CA TYR A 172 4.43 -7.52 3.10
C TYR A 172 5.45 -8.55 2.62
N LEU A 173 5.42 -9.77 3.17
CA LEU A 173 6.29 -10.86 2.74
C LEU A 173 6.03 -11.23 1.28
N TYR A 174 4.76 -11.28 0.85
CA TYR A 174 4.38 -11.56 -0.54
C TYR A 174 4.97 -10.52 -1.51
N MET A 175 4.86 -9.23 -1.21
CA MET A 175 5.42 -8.18 -2.08
C MET A 175 6.95 -8.16 -2.09
N ARG A 176 7.58 -8.49 -0.96
CA ARG A 176 9.03 -8.60 -0.87
C ARG A 176 9.56 -9.79 -1.67
N ALA A 177 8.88 -10.94 -1.57
CA ALA A 177 9.16 -12.14 -2.36
C ALA A 177 8.94 -11.90 -3.86
N GLY A 178 7.84 -11.26 -4.26
CA GLY A 178 7.56 -10.92 -5.65
C GLY A 178 8.62 -10.02 -6.29
N ARG A 179 9.26 -9.15 -5.50
CA ARG A 179 10.41 -8.33 -5.96
C ARG A 179 11.67 -9.18 -6.17
N GLN A 180 11.91 -10.20 -5.35
CA GLN A 180 13.02 -11.14 -5.54
C GLN A 180 12.81 -12.02 -6.77
N THR A 181 11.61 -12.56 -6.99
CA THR A 181 11.31 -13.40 -8.16
C THR A 181 11.47 -12.62 -9.47
N ARG A 182 11.04 -11.35 -9.51
CA ARG A 182 11.25 -10.46 -10.67
C ARG A 182 12.72 -10.14 -10.93
N LYS A 183 13.52 -9.94 -9.88
CA LYS A 183 14.98 -9.74 -10.02
C LYS A 183 15.66 -11.00 -10.55
N ILE A 184 15.23 -12.19 -10.11
CA ILE A 184 15.75 -13.48 -10.58
C ILE A 184 15.35 -13.72 -12.04
N ALA A 185 14.10 -13.44 -12.40
CA ALA A 185 13.63 -13.53 -13.79
C ALA A 185 14.35 -12.54 -14.72
N GLN A 186 14.55 -11.29 -14.29
CA GLN A 186 15.33 -10.30 -15.05
C GLN A 186 16.81 -10.69 -15.18
N LYS A 187 17.38 -11.34 -14.16
CA LYS A 187 18.74 -11.89 -14.20
C LYS A 187 18.85 -13.09 -15.15
N HIS A 188 17.81 -13.91 -15.26
CA HIS A 188 17.74 -15.04 -16.21
C HIS A 188 17.32 -14.66 -17.64
N SER A 189 16.70 -13.48 -17.85
CA SER A 189 16.37 -12.93 -19.18
C SER A 189 17.50 -12.13 -19.83
N GLN A 190 18.67 -11.99 -19.18
CA GLN A 190 19.89 -11.59 -19.88
C GLN A 190 20.26 -12.74 -20.84
N PRO A 191 20.29 -12.52 -22.16
CA PRO A 191 20.55 -13.60 -23.08
C PRO A 191 21.94 -14.18 -22.81
N ILE A 192 22.05 -15.49 -23.03
CA ILE A 192 23.25 -16.33 -22.91
C ILE A 192 24.38 -15.87 -23.88
N GLU A 193 24.32 -14.67 -24.46
CA GLU A 193 25.37 -14.14 -25.33
C GLU A 193 26.66 -13.79 -24.60
N LEU A 194 26.63 -13.52 -23.29
CA LEU A 194 27.85 -13.25 -22.52
C LEU A 194 28.67 -14.50 -22.15
N LEU A 195 28.17 -15.70 -22.45
CA LEU A 195 28.93 -16.95 -22.30
C LEU A 195 29.58 -17.44 -23.61
N ILE A 196 29.35 -16.75 -24.73
CA ILE A 196 30.00 -17.06 -26.02
C ILE A 196 31.21 -16.12 -26.26
N PHE A 197 31.34 -15.01 -25.54
CA PHE A 197 32.40 -14.01 -25.75
C PHE A 197 33.71 -14.24 -24.95
N TRP A 198 33.83 -15.35 -24.22
CA TRP A 198 35.09 -15.76 -23.59
C TRP A 198 35.54 -17.11 -24.11
N SER A 199 35.98 -17.15 -25.36
CA SER A 199 36.96 -18.14 -25.82
C SER A 199 38.20 -17.38 -26.30
N PRO A 200 39.20 -17.17 -25.43
CA PRO A 200 40.53 -16.83 -25.88
C PRO A 200 41.34 -18.12 -26.05
N ASN A 201 41.65 -18.43 -27.30
CA ASN A 201 42.70 -19.36 -27.74
C ASN A 201 42.47 -20.87 -27.54
N LEU A 202 42.08 -21.55 -28.61
CA LEU A 202 42.62 -22.89 -28.91
C LEU A 202 43.42 -22.79 -30.21
N PRO A 203 44.69 -23.24 -30.22
CA PRO A 203 45.63 -22.97 -31.29
C PRO A 203 45.29 -23.78 -32.54
N SER A 204 45.55 -23.16 -33.69
CA SER A 204 45.65 -23.81 -35.00
C SER A 204 46.74 -24.88 -34.98
N THR A 205 46.37 -26.15 -35.10
CA THR A 205 47.27 -27.20 -35.56
C THR A 205 46.62 -27.97 -36.70
N CYS A 206 47.15 -27.75 -37.90
CA CYS A 206 47.11 -28.69 -39.00
C CYS A 206 47.57 -30.08 -38.53
N HIS A 207 46.88 -31.14 -38.95
CA HIS A 207 47.56 -32.31 -39.49
C HIS A 207 46.66 -33.05 -40.49
N SER A 208 47.19 -33.17 -41.70
CA SER A 208 46.80 -34.07 -42.77
C SER A 208 46.86 -35.53 -42.33
N GLY A 209 46.03 -36.39 -42.94
CA GLY A 209 46.50 -37.72 -43.33
C GLY A 209 45.51 -38.87 -43.18
N ARG A 210 44.97 -39.25 -44.35
CA ARG A 210 44.45 -40.57 -44.77
C ARG A 210 43.14 -41.06 -44.16
#